data_AF-A0A202DCQ6-F1
#
_entry.id   AF-A0A202DCQ6-F1
#
_cell.length_a   1.000
_cell.length_b   1.000
_cell.length_c   1.000
_cell.angle_alpha   90.00
_cell.angle_beta   90.00
_cell.angle_gamma   90.00
#
_symmetry.space_group_name_H-M   'P 1'
#
loop_
_entity.id
_entity.type
_entity.pdbx_description
1 polymer ?
#
loop_
_entity_poly.entity_id
_entity_poly.type
_entity_poly.pdbx_seq_one_letter_code
_entity_poly.pdbx_strand_id
1 'polypeptide(L)'
;MFSIGLKNTNRFFKGLRKEIRKINPKIPIAISNWVQSDFLDDSMWDVAAVNIYIYNPESVSHAMGYRGYVDWMKRTRAYKRPFIITEMGLSVSKTGVGHKGYGGNSLEDQKNGIMYMYKEALAGGVSGVCIFEWIDEWWKNFNHPNDQDIHEEADPEEWFGICYYDVSGNIIKRPVYESLKSLNHAICIAPKDFQKVSKNPLVEVYVEESIKEVHAKIEGQTDWIRLRKKSKHWFRKKLSLKKIKDGKYTLLIRAKEAKTDTEFIDKKVIYVDKKRKLKTPYSVEIILDNDTYYTQNKMSTVRLRFKVTDANKKPVPNQNIFIAIYEPVLNQRLI
;
A
#
# COMPACT_ATOMS: atom_id res chain seq x y z
N MET A 1 -21.23 -9.52 -15.59
CA MET A 1 -19.81 -9.26 -15.90
C MET A 1 -19.76 -8.50 -17.22
N PHE A 2 -19.28 -7.26 -17.23
CA PHE A 2 -19.25 -6.40 -18.42
C PHE A 2 -18.12 -6.87 -19.36
N SER A 3 -18.45 -7.40 -20.54
CA SER A 3 -17.47 -7.91 -21.52
C SER A 3 -17.43 -7.09 -22.82
N ILE A 4 -18.35 -6.13 -22.96
CA ILE A 4 -18.43 -5.24 -24.12
C ILE A 4 -17.17 -4.37 -24.15
N GLY A 5 -16.53 -4.29 -25.31
CA GLY A 5 -15.31 -3.50 -25.50
C GLY A 5 -14.00 -4.16 -25.05
N LEU A 6 -14.02 -5.15 -24.14
CA LEU A 6 -12.82 -5.76 -23.57
C LEU A 6 -11.83 -6.27 -24.64
N LYS A 7 -12.33 -6.96 -25.68
CA LYS A 7 -11.50 -7.46 -26.79
C LYS A 7 -10.83 -6.33 -27.57
N ASN A 8 -11.53 -5.21 -27.77
CA ASN A 8 -11.02 -4.06 -28.51
C ASN A 8 -10.01 -3.29 -27.65
N THR A 9 -10.30 -3.06 -26.37
CA THR A 9 -9.39 -2.44 -25.40
C THR A 9 -8.09 -3.24 -25.26
N ASN A 10 -8.19 -4.57 -25.10
CA ASN A 10 -7.02 -5.44 -25.03
C ASN A 10 -6.20 -5.42 -26.32
N ARG A 11 -6.85 -5.37 -27.49
CA ARG A 11 -6.15 -5.25 -28.78
C ARG A 11 -5.41 -3.91 -28.88
N PHE A 12 -6.07 -2.82 -28.51
CA PHE A 12 -5.49 -1.48 -28.50
C PHE A 12 -4.24 -1.43 -27.61
N PHE A 13 -4.33 -1.86 -26.35
CA PHE A 13 -3.20 -1.84 -25.43
C PHE A 13 -2.03 -2.74 -25.86
N LYS A 14 -2.31 -3.92 -26.42
CA LYS A 14 -1.27 -4.78 -27.01
C LYS A 14 -0.57 -4.11 -28.19
N GLY A 15 -1.34 -3.42 -29.05
CA GLY A 15 -0.83 -2.62 -30.15
C GLY A 15 0.05 -1.47 -29.66
N LEU A 16 -0.45 -0.68 -28.71
CA LEU A 16 0.28 0.45 -28.11
C LEU A 16 1.60 -0.01 -27.49
N ARG A 17 1.58 -1.09 -26.69
CA ARG A 17 2.81 -1.66 -26.12
C ARG A 17 3.81 -2.05 -27.19
N LYS A 18 3.35 -2.68 -28.29
CA LYS A 18 4.21 -3.07 -29.41
C LYS A 18 4.89 -1.85 -30.03
N GLU A 19 4.16 -0.76 -30.25
CA GLU A 19 4.73 0.47 -30.80
C GLU A 19 5.73 1.14 -29.85
N ILE A 20 5.41 1.25 -28.55
CA ILE A 20 6.35 1.77 -27.54
C ILE A 20 7.65 0.93 -27.52
N ARG A 21 7.53 -0.40 -27.63
CA ARG A 21 8.68 -1.32 -27.64
C ARG A 21 9.57 -1.16 -28.86
N LYS A 22 9.04 -0.73 -30.02
CA LYS A 22 9.87 -0.40 -31.19
C LYS A 22 10.73 0.84 -30.95
N ILE A 23 10.21 1.81 -30.20
CA ILE A 23 10.92 3.06 -29.88
C ILE A 23 11.97 2.80 -28.79
N ASN A 24 11.61 2.10 -27.72
CA ASN A 24 12.54 1.80 -26.64
C ASN A 24 12.31 0.39 -26.05
N PRO A 25 13.14 -0.60 -26.41
CA PRO A 25 12.96 -1.98 -25.94
C PRO A 25 13.42 -2.20 -24.49
N LYS A 26 14.07 -1.23 -23.85
CA LYS A 26 14.70 -1.43 -22.53
C LYS A 26 13.93 -0.81 -21.35
N ILE A 27 12.97 0.08 -21.60
CA ILE A 27 12.20 0.72 -20.53
C ILE A 27 11.04 -0.16 -20.05
N PRO A 28 10.77 -0.28 -18.74
CA PRO A 28 9.54 -0.89 -18.25
C PRO A 28 8.32 -0.05 -18.66
N ILE A 29 7.23 -0.72 -19.05
CA ILE A 29 5.97 -0.08 -19.44
C ILE A 29 4.90 -0.47 -18.42
N ALA A 30 4.13 0.53 -17.98
CA ALA A 30 3.00 0.39 -17.07
C ALA A 30 1.83 1.20 -17.60
N ILE A 31 0.63 0.90 -17.09
CA ILE A 31 -0.54 1.77 -17.19
C ILE A 31 -1.05 1.99 -15.77
N SER A 32 -1.29 3.24 -15.38
CA SER A 32 -1.98 3.54 -14.13
C SER A 32 -3.43 3.12 -14.29
N ASN A 33 -3.90 2.23 -13.44
CA ASN A 33 -5.23 1.67 -13.53
C ASN A 33 -6.04 1.91 -12.27
N TRP A 34 -7.36 1.78 -12.34
CA TRP A 34 -8.24 1.88 -11.18
C TRP A 34 -8.67 0.49 -10.71
N VAL A 35 -8.88 0.31 -9.41
CA VAL A 35 -9.41 -0.94 -8.84
C VAL A 35 -10.72 -1.43 -9.48
N GLN A 36 -11.54 -0.53 -10.00
CA GLN A 36 -12.79 -0.85 -10.71
C GLN A 36 -12.55 -1.50 -12.08
N SER A 37 -11.34 -1.35 -12.63
CA SER A 37 -10.95 -1.88 -13.94
C SER A 37 -10.16 -3.20 -13.84
N ASP A 38 -10.31 -3.89 -12.71
CA ASP A 38 -9.74 -5.21 -12.40
C ASP A 38 -10.12 -6.33 -13.40
N PHE A 39 -11.08 -6.08 -14.29
CA PHE A 39 -11.45 -6.96 -15.38
C PHE A 39 -10.51 -6.87 -16.61
N LEU A 40 -9.65 -5.84 -16.68
CA LEU A 40 -8.66 -5.70 -17.74
C LEU A 40 -7.49 -6.67 -17.50
N ASP A 41 -6.99 -7.27 -18.58
CA ASP A 41 -5.79 -8.10 -18.54
C ASP A 41 -4.55 -7.19 -18.47
N ASP A 42 -4.04 -6.97 -17.26
CA ASP A 42 -2.85 -6.17 -17.01
C ASP A 42 -1.53 -6.96 -17.17
N SER A 43 -1.59 -8.27 -17.48
CA SER A 43 -0.42 -9.16 -17.48
C SER A 43 0.61 -8.79 -18.56
N MET A 44 0.18 -8.07 -19.59
CA MET A 44 1.04 -7.60 -20.67
C MET A 44 2.02 -6.50 -20.24
N TRP A 45 1.74 -5.79 -19.15
CA TRP A 45 2.60 -4.70 -18.67
C TRP A 45 3.78 -5.24 -17.86
N ASP A 46 4.91 -4.55 -17.91
CA ASP A 46 6.13 -5.00 -17.23
C ASP A 46 6.10 -4.67 -15.73
N VAL A 47 5.32 -3.65 -15.37
CA VAL A 47 5.06 -3.23 -14.00
C VAL A 47 3.55 -3.17 -13.81
N ALA A 48 3.06 -3.80 -12.74
CA ALA A 48 1.68 -3.59 -12.30
C ALA A 48 1.59 -2.22 -11.62
N ALA A 49 0.60 -1.43 -11.98
CA ALA A 49 0.40 -0.06 -11.51
C ALA A 49 -1.09 0.18 -11.29
N VAL A 50 -1.46 0.66 -10.11
CA VAL A 50 -2.88 0.86 -9.75
C VAL A 50 -3.03 1.96 -8.69
N ASN A 51 -4.11 2.71 -8.79
CA ASN A 51 -4.53 3.68 -7.79
C ASN A 51 -5.21 2.94 -6.64
N ILE A 52 -4.75 3.16 -5.41
CA ILE A 52 -5.36 2.54 -4.22
C ILE A 52 -5.51 3.61 -3.15
N TYR A 53 -6.76 3.89 -2.80
CA TYR A 53 -7.11 4.82 -1.74
C TYR A 53 -7.65 4.06 -0.53
N ILE A 54 -7.34 4.52 0.68
CA ILE A 54 -7.77 3.84 1.90
C ILE A 54 -9.29 3.78 2.07
N TYR A 55 -10.00 4.70 1.43
CA TYR A 55 -11.45 4.86 1.52
C TYR A 55 -12.24 4.15 0.40
N ASN A 56 -11.57 3.66 -0.65
CA ASN A 56 -12.23 3.07 -1.82
C ASN A 56 -11.32 2.06 -2.54
N PRO A 57 -11.83 0.86 -2.90
CA PRO A 57 -13.19 0.37 -2.72
C PRO A 57 -13.45 -0.15 -1.30
N GLU A 58 -14.69 -0.56 -1.01
CA GLU A 58 -15.07 -1.09 0.30
C GLU A 58 -14.26 -2.33 0.71
N SER A 59 -13.71 -3.06 -0.27
CA SER A 59 -12.77 -4.16 -0.01
C SER A 59 -11.49 -3.68 0.69
N VAL A 60 -11.07 -2.44 0.46
CA VAL A 60 -9.97 -1.78 1.17
C VAL A 60 -10.44 -1.25 2.52
N SER A 61 -11.49 -0.43 2.54
CA SER A 61 -11.88 0.33 3.73
C SER A 61 -12.61 -0.47 4.81
N HIS A 62 -13.31 -1.55 4.46
CA HIS A 62 -14.16 -2.30 5.41
C HIS A 62 -13.84 -3.79 5.55
N ALA A 63 -13.11 -4.40 4.61
CA ALA A 63 -12.88 -5.85 4.61
C ALA A 63 -11.42 -6.24 4.87
N MET A 64 -10.52 -5.98 3.92
CA MET A 64 -9.14 -6.49 3.96
C MET A 64 -8.17 -5.57 4.69
N GLY A 65 -8.56 -4.30 4.88
CA GLY A 65 -7.65 -3.22 5.25
C GLY A 65 -6.67 -2.91 4.11
N TYR A 66 -6.00 -1.76 4.21
CA TYR A 66 -5.11 -1.27 3.15
C TYR A 66 -3.99 -2.27 2.80
N ARG A 67 -3.22 -2.73 3.79
CA ARG A 67 -2.18 -3.74 3.58
C ARG A 67 -2.70 -5.04 3.01
N GLY A 68 -3.83 -5.53 3.52
CA GLY A 68 -4.41 -6.80 3.08
C GLY A 68 -4.79 -6.75 1.60
N TYR A 69 -5.38 -5.64 1.17
CA TYR A 69 -5.72 -5.40 -0.23
C TYR A 69 -4.47 -5.29 -1.11
N VAL A 70 -3.46 -4.53 -0.68
CA VAL A 70 -2.18 -4.41 -1.40
C VAL A 70 -1.49 -5.77 -1.54
N ASP A 71 -1.45 -6.59 -0.49
CA ASP A 71 -0.89 -7.95 -0.55
C ASP A 71 -1.67 -8.84 -1.51
N TRP A 72 -3.00 -8.74 -1.52
CA TRP A 72 -3.84 -9.47 -2.48
C TRP A 72 -3.51 -9.06 -3.91
N MET A 73 -3.49 -7.76 -4.23
CA MET A 73 -3.10 -7.24 -5.55
C MET A 73 -1.69 -7.72 -5.93
N LYS A 74 -0.74 -7.70 -4.99
CA LYS A 74 0.62 -8.19 -5.21
C LYS A 74 0.65 -9.67 -5.60
N ARG A 75 -0.19 -10.50 -4.97
CA ARG A 75 -0.25 -11.94 -5.22
C ARG A 75 -1.04 -12.32 -6.46
N THR A 76 -2.14 -11.63 -6.75
CA THR A 76 -3.07 -11.99 -7.83
C THR A 76 -2.78 -11.28 -9.14
N ARG A 77 -2.33 -10.02 -9.09
CA ARG A 77 -2.05 -9.20 -10.28
C ARG A 77 -0.56 -9.08 -10.54
N ALA A 78 0.24 -8.76 -9.54
CA ALA A 78 1.66 -8.44 -9.72
C ALA A 78 2.63 -9.60 -9.39
N TYR A 79 2.18 -10.85 -9.51
CA TYR A 79 3.02 -12.00 -9.20
C TYR A 79 4.29 -12.01 -10.06
N LYS A 80 5.46 -12.04 -9.41
CA LYS A 80 6.80 -11.96 -10.04
C LYS A 80 7.08 -10.68 -10.86
N ARG A 81 6.20 -9.68 -10.83
CA ARG A 81 6.40 -8.37 -11.47
C ARG A 81 6.58 -7.27 -10.41
N PRO A 82 7.29 -6.17 -10.68
CA PRO A 82 7.22 -4.98 -9.81
C PRO A 82 5.78 -4.50 -9.68
N PHE A 83 5.43 -3.96 -8.52
CA PHE A 83 4.10 -3.44 -8.25
C PHE A 83 4.23 -2.03 -7.67
N ILE A 84 3.61 -1.04 -8.29
CA ILE A 84 3.65 0.35 -7.82
C ILE A 84 2.21 0.80 -7.57
N ILE A 85 1.99 1.52 -6.48
CA ILE A 85 0.75 2.29 -6.31
C ILE A 85 0.97 3.64 -6.99
N THR A 86 0.19 3.92 -8.01
CA THR A 86 0.36 5.14 -8.84
C THR A 86 -0.33 6.34 -8.24
N GLU A 87 -1.36 6.13 -7.42
CA GLU A 87 -1.99 7.19 -6.64
C GLU A 87 -2.48 6.65 -5.30
N MET A 88 -2.21 7.42 -4.26
CA MET A 88 -2.82 7.33 -2.94
C MET A 88 -2.76 8.72 -2.29
N GLY A 89 -3.77 9.08 -1.50
CA GLY A 89 -3.84 10.42 -0.91
C GLY A 89 -5.07 10.60 -0.04
N LEU A 90 -5.14 11.75 0.63
CA LEU A 90 -6.31 12.21 1.38
C LEU A 90 -6.46 13.71 1.14
N SER A 91 -7.63 14.12 0.67
CA SER A 91 -7.94 15.53 0.46
C SER A 91 -8.29 16.23 1.76
N VAL A 92 -7.85 17.48 1.90
CA VAL A 92 -8.16 18.34 3.06
C VAL A 92 -9.26 19.37 2.77
N SER A 93 -10.04 19.16 1.71
CA SER A 93 -11.27 19.93 1.44
C SER A 93 -12.22 19.88 2.63
N LYS A 94 -13.13 20.87 2.74
CA LYS A 94 -14.10 20.96 3.85
C LYS A 94 -15.09 19.80 3.87
N THR A 95 -15.43 19.27 2.71
CA THR A 95 -16.41 18.19 2.55
C THR A 95 -15.91 17.17 1.54
N GLY A 96 -16.55 16.01 1.46
CA GLY A 96 -16.26 15.00 0.46
C GLY A 96 -17.43 14.04 0.28
N VAL A 97 -17.56 13.50 -0.93
CA VAL A 97 -18.67 12.61 -1.29
C VAL A 97 -18.63 11.32 -0.46
N GLY A 98 -19.80 10.92 0.04
CA GLY A 98 -20.03 9.60 0.64
C GLY A 98 -19.52 9.39 2.06
N HIS A 99 -18.97 10.42 2.73
CA HIS A 99 -18.39 10.32 4.09
C HIS A 99 -17.33 9.21 4.24
N LYS A 100 -16.68 8.79 3.14
CA LYS A 100 -15.72 7.68 3.15
C LYS A 100 -14.29 8.11 3.48
N GLY A 101 -14.00 9.42 3.56
CA GLY A 101 -12.65 9.97 3.74
C GLY A 101 -12.03 10.54 2.47
N TYR A 102 -12.82 10.66 1.39
CA TYR A 102 -12.39 11.31 0.14
C TYR A 102 -12.10 12.80 0.30
N GLY A 103 -12.83 13.49 1.19
CA GLY A 103 -12.63 14.88 1.62
C GLY A 103 -13.21 15.07 3.02
N GLY A 104 -13.05 16.26 3.62
CA GLY A 104 -13.40 16.52 5.03
C GLY A 104 -12.33 16.11 6.04
N ASN A 105 -11.09 15.88 5.59
CA ASN A 105 -9.99 15.49 6.46
C ASN A 105 -9.24 16.72 7.00
N SER A 106 -8.75 16.65 8.24
CA SER A 106 -7.81 17.65 8.73
C SER A 106 -6.40 17.46 8.12
N LEU A 107 -5.53 18.48 8.26
CA LEU A 107 -4.12 18.36 7.91
C LEU A 107 -3.43 17.20 8.66
N GLU A 108 -3.87 16.92 9.89
CA GLU A 108 -3.35 15.83 10.71
C GLU A 108 -3.83 14.46 10.21
N ASP A 109 -5.08 14.36 9.76
CA ASP A 109 -5.63 13.16 9.13
C ASP A 109 -4.90 12.87 7.81
N GLN A 110 -4.66 13.88 6.98
CA GLN A 110 -3.87 13.74 5.75
C GLN A 110 -2.46 13.20 6.07
N LYS A 111 -1.77 13.80 7.05
CA LYS A 111 -0.45 13.36 7.49
C LYS A 111 -0.48 11.90 7.96
N ASN A 112 -1.35 11.57 8.90
CA ASN A 112 -1.38 10.25 9.53
C ASN A 112 -1.84 9.18 8.54
N GLY A 113 -2.86 9.46 7.73
CA GLY A 113 -3.39 8.55 6.73
C GLY A 113 -2.40 8.26 5.59
N ILE A 114 -1.73 9.28 5.04
CA ILE A 114 -0.71 9.06 4.00
C ILE A 114 0.48 8.27 4.56
N MET A 115 0.95 8.60 5.76
CA MET A 115 2.04 7.87 6.42
C MET A 115 1.67 6.42 6.73
N TYR A 116 0.42 6.16 7.12
CA TYR A 116 -0.13 4.82 7.30
C TYR A 116 -0.18 4.06 5.97
N MET A 117 -0.81 4.63 4.93
CA MET A 117 -0.92 4.02 3.61
C MET A 117 0.46 3.67 3.03
N TYR A 118 1.45 4.56 3.13
CA TYR A 118 2.80 4.30 2.66
C TYR A 118 3.41 3.07 3.35
N LYS A 119 3.37 3.01 4.69
CA LYS A 119 3.95 1.91 5.46
C LYS A 119 3.25 0.58 5.17
N GLU A 120 1.92 0.61 5.13
CA GLU A 120 1.10 -0.57 4.83
C GLU A 120 1.27 -1.05 3.38
N ALA A 121 1.47 -0.13 2.42
CA ALA A 121 1.79 -0.47 1.04
C ALA A 121 3.11 -1.26 0.95
N LEU A 122 4.18 -0.75 1.58
CA LEU A 122 5.48 -1.42 1.62
C LEU A 122 5.36 -2.79 2.30
N ALA A 123 4.61 -2.88 3.41
CA ALA A 123 4.35 -4.14 4.10
C ALA A 123 3.54 -5.13 3.24
N GLY A 124 2.62 -4.64 2.40
CA GLY A 124 1.89 -5.41 1.39
C GLY A 124 2.76 -5.85 0.22
N GLY A 125 3.89 -5.18 -0.01
CA GLY A 125 4.91 -5.60 -0.97
C GLY A 125 4.93 -4.85 -2.28
N VAL A 126 4.48 -3.60 -2.29
CA VAL A 126 4.78 -2.69 -3.39
C VAL A 126 6.28 -2.44 -3.48
N SER A 127 6.73 -2.12 -4.67
CA SER A 127 8.08 -1.65 -5.00
C SER A 127 8.21 -0.13 -4.80
N GLY A 128 7.10 0.60 -4.77
CA GLY A 128 7.04 2.04 -4.55
C GLY A 128 5.61 2.55 -4.55
N VAL A 129 5.45 3.82 -4.19
CA VAL A 129 4.17 4.52 -4.16
C VAL A 129 4.37 5.94 -4.72
N CYS A 130 3.37 6.43 -5.43
CA CYS A 130 3.24 7.81 -5.87
C CYS A 130 2.08 8.42 -5.08
N ILE A 131 2.38 9.52 -4.40
CA ILE A 131 1.39 10.24 -3.59
C ILE A 131 0.67 11.20 -4.53
N PHE A 132 -0.65 11.14 -4.49
CA PHE A 132 -1.53 12.08 -5.14
C PHE A 132 -1.90 13.14 -4.07
N GLU A 133 -1.28 14.32 -4.06
CA GLU A 133 -0.31 14.84 -5.04
C GLU A 133 0.69 15.85 -4.47
N TRP A 134 1.59 16.41 -5.29
CA TRP A 134 2.64 17.33 -4.79
C TRP A 134 2.07 18.68 -4.37
N ILE A 135 1.31 19.33 -5.25
CA ILE A 135 0.70 20.65 -5.04
C ILE A 135 -0.78 20.50 -5.39
N ASP A 136 -1.66 21.17 -4.65
CA ASP A 136 -3.09 21.25 -4.99
C ASP A 136 -3.31 21.59 -6.47
N GLU A 137 -4.17 20.80 -7.11
CA GLU A 137 -4.70 21.08 -8.44
C GLU A 137 -5.80 22.14 -8.39
N TRP A 138 -5.93 22.89 -9.49
CA TRP A 138 -7.08 23.74 -9.79
C TRP A 138 -7.75 23.23 -11.05
N TRP A 139 -9.07 23.40 -11.16
CA TRP A 139 -9.80 23.24 -12.40
C TRP A 139 -9.76 21.82 -12.99
N LYS A 140 -10.05 20.81 -12.17
CA LYS A 140 -9.95 19.41 -12.60
C LYS A 140 -11.24 18.87 -13.25
N ASN A 141 -12.39 19.27 -12.73
CA ASN A 141 -13.66 18.61 -13.03
C ASN A 141 -14.56 19.39 -14.00
N PHE A 142 -14.23 20.65 -14.33
CA PHE A 142 -15.07 21.52 -15.17
C PHE A 142 -16.50 21.61 -14.63
N ASN A 143 -16.67 21.52 -13.30
CA ASN A 143 -17.98 21.42 -12.67
C ASN A 143 -18.76 22.75 -12.82
N HIS A 144 -18.03 23.87 -12.97
CA HIS A 144 -18.59 25.21 -13.01
C HIS A 144 -17.99 26.05 -14.17
N PRO A 145 -18.73 27.04 -14.72
CA PRO A 145 -18.22 27.90 -15.79
C PRO A 145 -16.97 28.73 -15.43
N ASN A 146 -16.73 28.97 -14.12
CA ASN A 146 -15.62 29.77 -13.60
C ASN A 146 -14.63 28.91 -12.78
N ASP A 147 -14.62 27.60 -12.98
CA ASP A 147 -13.79 26.62 -12.24
C ASP A 147 -12.28 26.90 -12.39
N GLN A 148 -11.87 27.57 -13.47
CA GLN A 148 -10.49 28.03 -13.67
C GLN A 148 -10.06 29.19 -12.76
N ASP A 149 -11.02 29.93 -12.19
CA ASP A 149 -10.80 31.18 -11.46
C ASP A 149 -11.00 31.03 -9.94
N ILE A 150 -11.43 29.86 -9.47
CA ILE A 150 -11.81 29.59 -8.07
C ILE A 150 -11.20 28.27 -7.62
N HIS A 151 -10.56 28.28 -6.45
CA HIS A 151 -10.16 27.06 -5.74
C HIS A 151 -11.28 26.69 -4.76
N GLU A 152 -12.07 25.68 -5.10
CA GLU A 152 -13.32 25.38 -4.42
C GLU A 152 -13.09 24.57 -3.15
N GLU A 153 -13.37 25.18 -1.99
CA GLU A 153 -13.15 24.55 -0.67
C GLU A 153 -13.88 23.20 -0.48
N ALA A 154 -14.94 22.95 -1.26
CA ALA A 154 -15.78 21.76 -1.17
C ALA A 154 -15.49 20.72 -2.26
N ASP A 155 -14.63 20.99 -3.24
CA ASP A 155 -14.21 19.98 -4.22
C ASP A 155 -12.97 19.23 -3.71
N PRO A 156 -13.06 17.96 -3.30
CA PRO A 156 -11.91 17.21 -2.80
C PRO A 156 -10.77 17.09 -3.80
N GLU A 157 -11.05 17.06 -5.10
CA GLU A 157 -10.02 16.87 -6.13
C GLU A 157 -8.98 17.99 -6.12
N GLU A 158 -9.34 19.18 -5.66
CA GLU A 158 -8.45 20.34 -5.66
C GLU A 158 -7.59 20.45 -4.39
N TRP A 159 -7.76 19.57 -3.39
CA TRP A 159 -7.14 19.71 -2.07
C TRP A 159 -6.31 18.48 -1.64
N PHE A 160 -5.84 17.68 -2.60
CA PHE A 160 -5.00 16.50 -2.34
C PHE A 160 -3.52 16.80 -2.13
N GLY A 161 -3.05 18.00 -2.47
CA GLY A 161 -1.64 18.37 -2.41
C GLY A 161 -1.02 18.14 -1.04
N ILE A 162 0.27 17.80 -1.01
CA ILE A 162 1.08 17.91 0.21
C ILE A 162 1.63 19.34 0.40
N CYS A 163 1.46 20.17 -0.63
CA CYS A 163 1.73 21.60 -0.68
C CYS A 163 0.57 22.33 -1.36
N TYR A 164 0.51 23.65 -1.21
CA TYR A 164 -0.45 24.52 -1.91
C TYR A 164 0.16 25.91 -2.14
N TYR A 165 -0.41 26.71 -3.03
CA TYR A 165 -0.03 28.10 -3.22
C TYR A 165 -0.84 29.02 -2.30
N ASP A 166 -0.18 29.92 -1.57
CA ASP A 166 -0.89 31.00 -0.87
C ASP A 166 -1.34 32.10 -1.85
N VAL A 167 -2.09 33.08 -1.33
CA VAL A 167 -2.59 34.23 -2.11
C VAL A 167 -1.48 35.10 -2.72
N SER A 168 -0.24 34.95 -2.27
CA SER A 168 0.93 35.66 -2.81
C SER A 168 1.72 34.80 -3.81
N GLY A 169 1.25 33.59 -4.12
CA GLY A 169 1.91 32.65 -5.02
C GLY A 169 3.09 31.90 -4.39
N ASN A 170 3.23 31.91 -3.06
CA ASN A 170 4.27 31.14 -2.39
C ASN A 170 3.81 29.70 -2.13
N ILE A 171 4.71 28.74 -2.29
CA ILE A 171 4.44 27.34 -1.94
C ILE A 171 4.47 27.17 -0.43
N ILE A 172 3.34 26.80 0.14
CA ILE A 172 3.18 26.42 1.54
C ILE A 172 3.18 24.89 1.66
N LYS A 173 3.93 24.37 2.63
CA LYS A 173 4.04 22.93 2.89
C LYS A 173 3.06 22.52 3.98
N ARG A 174 2.29 21.46 3.73
CA ARG A 174 1.47 20.83 4.76
C ARG A 174 2.33 19.93 5.67
N PRO A 175 1.90 19.62 6.91
CA PRO A 175 2.66 18.77 7.83
C PRO A 175 3.10 17.42 7.27
N VAL A 176 2.32 16.86 6.33
CA VAL A 176 2.65 15.62 5.64
C VAL A 176 3.92 15.71 4.79
N TYR A 177 4.24 16.88 4.23
CA TYR A 177 5.46 17.09 3.43
C TYR A 177 6.72 16.77 4.24
N GLU A 178 6.84 17.32 5.46
CA GLU A 178 8.01 17.09 6.31
C GLU A 178 8.06 15.65 6.82
N SER A 179 6.89 15.01 7.03
CA SER A 179 6.82 13.59 7.41
C SER A 179 7.30 12.66 6.29
N LEU A 180 6.92 12.95 5.04
CA LEU A 180 7.37 12.22 3.86
C LEU A 180 8.84 12.44 3.56
N LYS A 181 9.32 13.69 3.71
CA LYS A 181 10.74 14.01 3.62
C LYS A 181 11.54 13.20 4.63
N SER A 182 11.09 13.17 5.88
CA SER A 182 11.71 12.37 6.94
C SER A 182 11.74 10.88 6.61
N LEU A 183 10.63 10.33 6.10
CA LEU A 183 10.52 8.94 5.67
C LEU A 183 11.49 8.59 4.52
N ASN A 184 11.63 9.49 3.55
CA ASN A 184 12.47 9.29 2.36
C ASN A 184 13.98 9.29 2.66
N HIS A 185 14.41 9.70 3.86
CA HIS A 185 15.81 9.57 4.26
C HIS A 185 16.28 8.11 4.19
N ALA A 186 15.48 7.17 4.72
CA ALA A 186 15.81 5.76 4.72
C ALA A 186 14.56 4.88 4.77
N ILE A 187 14.31 4.18 3.66
CA ILE A 187 13.19 3.26 3.50
C ILE A 187 13.70 1.83 3.57
N CYS A 188 13.28 1.08 4.60
CA CYS A 188 13.52 -0.34 4.66
C CYS A 188 12.61 -1.10 3.66
N ILE A 189 13.22 -1.66 2.63
CA ILE A 189 12.55 -2.43 1.57
C ILE A 189 12.46 -3.91 1.95
N ALA A 190 13.48 -4.43 2.63
CA ALA A 190 13.48 -5.78 3.16
C ALA A 190 14.22 -5.83 4.52
N PRO A 191 13.78 -6.68 5.46
CA PRO A 191 12.56 -7.48 5.42
C PRO A 191 11.29 -6.62 5.49
N LYS A 192 10.18 -7.15 4.97
CA LYS A 192 8.86 -6.51 5.11
C LYS A 192 8.44 -6.50 6.58
N ASP A 193 7.56 -5.57 6.94
CA ASP A 193 7.03 -5.53 8.30
C ASP A 193 6.21 -6.79 8.60
N PHE A 194 6.36 -7.33 9.81
CA PHE A 194 5.85 -8.63 10.26
C PHE A 194 6.32 -9.83 9.40
N GLN A 195 7.40 -9.70 8.62
CA GLN A 195 7.91 -10.81 7.82
C GLN A 195 8.47 -11.92 8.72
N LYS A 196 8.12 -13.16 8.39
CA LYS A 196 8.72 -14.36 8.97
C LYS A 196 10.04 -14.71 8.29
N VAL A 197 11.08 -14.95 9.08
CA VAL A 197 12.44 -15.24 8.63
C VAL A 197 12.96 -16.49 9.32
N SER A 198 13.36 -17.49 8.53
CA SER A 198 13.92 -18.76 9.04
C SER A 198 15.44 -18.88 8.87
N LYS A 199 16.03 -17.92 8.14
CA LYS A 199 17.46 -17.79 7.87
C LYS A 199 17.86 -16.33 8.09
N ASN A 200 19.17 -16.07 8.09
CA ASN A 200 19.74 -14.72 8.15
C ASN A 200 19.01 -13.77 7.18
N PRO A 201 18.19 -12.81 7.67
CA PRO A 201 17.40 -11.96 6.80
C PRO A 201 18.31 -11.00 6.04
N LEU A 202 18.03 -10.79 4.76
CA LEU A 202 18.60 -9.68 4.03
C LEU A 202 17.90 -8.41 4.50
N VAL A 203 18.67 -7.49 5.07
CA VAL A 203 18.23 -6.12 5.27
C VAL A 203 18.66 -5.33 4.04
N GLU A 204 17.71 -4.68 3.39
CA GLU A 204 17.90 -3.83 2.21
C GLU A 204 17.17 -2.52 2.41
N VAL A 205 17.91 -1.42 2.29
CA VAL A 205 17.46 -0.06 2.59
C VAL A 205 17.77 0.82 1.39
N TYR A 206 16.74 1.53 0.93
CA TYR A 206 16.87 2.63 -0.02
C TYR A 206 17.04 3.94 0.75
N VAL A 207 17.97 4.78 0.35
CA VAL A 207 18.26 6.05 1.02
C VAL A 207 18.39 7.19 0.02
N GLU A 208 18.11 8.39 0.49
CA GLU A 208 18.43 9.60 -0.27
C GLU A 208 19.94 9.88 -0.30
N GLU A 209 20.35 10.89 -1.08
CA GLU A 209 21.77 11.17 -1.38
C GLU A 209 22.61 11.64 -0.19
N SER A 210 21.95 12.28 0.79
CA SER A 210 22.57 12.84 1.99
C SER A 210 23.10 11.76 2.93
N ILE A 211 22.51 10.55 2.88
CA ILE A 211 22.84 9.44 3.77
C ILE A 211 24.11 8.72 3.29
N LYS A 212 25.08 8.57 4.20
CA LYS A 212 26.37 7.88 3.91
C LYS A 212 26.49 6.54 4.60
N GLU A 213 25.83 6.38 5.74
CA GLU A 213 25.94 5.18 6.54
C GLU A 213 24.56 4.69 6.96
N VAL A 214 24.39 3.37 6.87
CA VAL A 214 23.21 2.69 7.36
C VAL A 214 23.67 1.54 8.23
N HIS A 215 23.05 1.43 9.40
CA HIS A 215 23.26 0.37 10.36
C HIS A 215 21.94 -0.33 10.64
N ALA A 216 21.99 -1.62 10.95
CA ALA A 216 20.81 -2.34 11.41
C ALA A 216 21.16 -3.25 12.58
N LYS A 217 20.13 -3.51 13.40
CA LYS A 217 20.25 -4.33 14.60
C LYS A 217 18.93 -5.03 14.88
N ILE A 218 18.98 -6.30 15.25
CA ILE A 218 17.81 -6.99 15.81
C ILE A 218 17.81 -6.74 17.31
N GLU A 219 16.68 -6.37 17.87
CA GLU A 219 16.47 -6.19 19.30
C GLU A 219 17.04 -7.37 20.11
N GLY A 220 17.76 -7.06 21.19
CA GLY A 220 18.53 -8.03 21.97
C GLY A 220 19.98 -8.25 21.50
N GLN A 221 20.37 -7.70 20.34
CA GLN A 221 21.79 -7.59 19.95
C GLN A 221 22.41 -6.33 20.56
N THR A 222 23.69 -6.43 20.94
CA THR A 222 24.48 -5.29 21.41
C THR A 222 24.87 -4.39 20.25
N ASP A 223 25.45 -4.98 19.20
CA ASP A 223 26.17 -4.23 18.19
C ASP A 223 25.31 -3.81 17.01
N TRP A 224 25.48 -2.57 16.58
CA TRP A 224 24.96 -2.09 15.31
C TRP A 224 25.79 -2.62 14.15
N ILE A 225 25.15 -3.28 13.21
CA ILE A 225 25.84 -3.85 12.06
C ILE A 225 25.74 -2.88 10.88
N ARG A 226 26.89 -2.37 10.42
CA ARG A 226 26.96 -1.54 9.21
C ARG A 226 26.56 -2.33 7.97
N LEU A 227 25.62 -1.78 7.19
CA LEU A 227 25.19 -2.32 5.89
C LEU A 227 26.22 -1.97 4.81
N ARG A 228 26.31 -2.83 3.77
CA ARG A 228 27.22 -2.59 2.65
C ARG A 228 26.52 -1.75 1.59
N LYS A 229 27.13 -0.63 1.20
CA LYS A 229 26.68 0.16 0.05
C LYS A 229 26.78 -0.67 -1.24
N LYS A 230 25.74 -0.61 -2.05
CA LYS A 230 25.61 -1.35 -3.32
C LYS A 230 25.60 -0.43 -4.53
N SER A 231 24.95 0.72 -4.38
CA SER A 231 24.93 1.80 -5.36
C SER A 231 24.73 3.11 -4.62
N LYS A 232 24.50 4.20 -5.35
CA LYS A 232 24.27 5.54 -4.78
C LYS A 232 23.23 5.53 -3.65
N HIS A 233 22.12 4.84 -3.86
CA HIS A 233 20.94 4.87 -2.98
C HIS A 233 20.68 3.56 -2.22
N TRP A 234 21.45 2.49 -2.45
CA TRP A 234 21.13 1.17 -1.92
C TRP A 234 22.16 0.66 -0.93
N PHE A 235 21.70 0.25 0.25
CA PHE A 235 22.49 -0.40 1.29
C PHE A 235 21.89 -1.76 1.61
N ARG A 236 22.73 -2.80 1.73
CA ARG A 236 22.22 -4.12 2.12
C ARG A 236 23.23 -4.99 2.86
N LYS A 237 22.73 -5.84 3.75
CA LYS A 237 23.52 -6.89 4.43
C LYS A 237 22.60 -7.96 5.02
N LYS A 238 23.08 -9.20 5.05
CA LYS A 238 22.40 -10.27 5.81
C LYS A 238 22.76 -10.14 7.29
N LEU A 239 21.76 -10.10 8.17
CA LEU A 239 21.98 -10.11 9.62
C LEU A 239 22.03 -11.54 10.16
N SER A 240 22.93 -11.79 11.11
CA SER A 240 23.12 -13.12 11.71
C SER A 240 22.02 -13.41 12.74
N LEU A 241 21.36 -14.56 12.61
CA LEU A 241 20.40 -15.09 13.58
C LEU A 241 21.00 -16.13 14.54
N LYS A 242 22.34 -16.33 14.53
CA LYS A 242 22.99 -17.38 15.33
C LYS A 242 22.64 -17.32 16.82
N LYS A 243 22.67 -16.11 17.41
CA LYS A 243 22.39 -15.87 18.84
C LYS A 243 20.94 -15.43 19.13
N ILE A 244 20.07 -15.39 18.12
CA ILE A 244 18.67 -14.95 18.27
C ILE A 244 17.77 -16.18 18.45
N LYS A 245 16.85 -16.19 19.42
CA LYS A 245 15.90 -17.30 19.60
C LYS A 245 14.74 -17.15 18.60
N ASP A 246 13.87 -18.16 18.49
CA ASP A 246 12.64 -18.01 17.72
C ASP A 246 11.68 -17.10 18.50
N GLY A 247 10.98 -16.19 17.82
CA GLY A 247 10.13 -15.19 18.46
C GLY A 247 9.86 -13.95 17.60
N LYS A 248 9.10 -13.00 18.17
CA LYS A 248 8.85 -11.67 17.60
C LYS A 248 9.96 -10.73 18.07
N TYR A 249 10.53 -9.96 17.13
CA TYR A 249 11.61 -9.00 17.41
C TYR A 249 11.39 -7.70 16.66
N THR A 250 11.92 -6.61 17.21
CA THR A 250 12.07 -5.35 16.48
C THR A 250 13.41 -5.34 15.73
N LEU A 251 13.36 -5.14 14.42
CA LEU A 251 14.51 -4.75 13.60
C LEU A 251 14.61 -3.23 13.60
N LEU A 252 15.72 -2.73 14.12
CA LEU A 252 16.06 -1.31 14.14
C LEU A 252 16.98 -0.99 12.97
N ILE A 253 16.70 0.10 12.28
CA ILE A 253 17.48 0.61 11.15
C ILE A 253 17.83 2.04 11.45
N ARG A 254 19.10 2.37 11.31
CA ARG A 254 19.65 3.68 11.62
C ARG A 254 20.42 4.21 10.42
N ALA A 255 19.96 5.31 9.86
CA ALA A 255 20.61 6.02 8.77
C ALA A 255 21.22 7.32 9.30
N LYS A 256 22.44 7.65 8.84
CA LYS A 256 23.18 8.82 9.29
C LYS A 256 23.44 9.78 8.13
N GLU A 257 23.06 11.03 8.30
CA GLU A 257 23.31 12.10 7.33
C GLU A 257 24.77 12.58 7.40
N ALA A 258 25.37 12.86 6.24
CA ALA A 258 26.77 13.26 6.14
C ALA A 258 27.10 14.61 6.79
N LYS A 259 26.21 15.59 6.64
CA LYS A 259 26.50 17.00 6.94
C LYS A 259 26.24 17.36 8.39
N THR A 260 25.16 16.85 8.93
CA THR A 260 24.64 17.25 10.25
C THR A 260 24.89 16.20 11.33
N ASP A 261 25.36 15.01 10.93
CA ASP A 261 25.47 13.84 11.80
C ASP A 261 24.11 13.33 12.36
N THR A 262 22.99 13.88 11.85
CA THR A 262 21.64 13.52 12.28
C THR A 262 21.34 12.05 11.98
N GLU A 263 20.71 11.38 12.95
CA GLU A 263 20.31 9.98 12.85
C GLU A 263 18.81 9.84 12.62
N PHE A 264 18.43 9.06 11.61
CA PHE A 264 17.06 8.67 11.32
C PHE A 264 16.87 7.20 11.68
N ILE A 265 15.85 6.89 12.49
CA ILE A 265 15.58 5.54 12.97
C ILE A 265 14.25 5.04 12.42
N ASP A 266 14.31 3.94 11.65
CA ASP A 266 13.13 3.16 11.27
C ASP A 266 13.07 1.85 12.08
N LYS A 267 11.84 1.33 12.26
CA LYS A 267 11.56 0.11 13.00
C LYS A 267 10.67 -0.80 12.17
N LYS A 268 11.03 -2.08 12.11
CA LYS A 268 10.20 -3.15 11.55
C LYS A 268 10.03 -4.25 12.57
N VAL A 269 8.87 -4.87 12.60
CA VAL A 269 8.65 -6.12 13.31
C VAL A 269 9.05 -7.28 12.41
N ILE A 270 9.77 -8.26 12.94
CA ILE A 270 10.05 -9.53 12.25
C ILE A 270 9.76 -10.72 13.16
N TYR A 271 9.40 -11.86 12.55
CA TYR A 271 9.25 -13.12 13.27
C TYR A 271 10.38 -14.07 12.91
N VAL A 272 11.28 -14.33 13.86
CA VAL A 272 12.34 -15.32 13.70
C VAL A 272 11.76 -16.71 13.96
N ASP A 273 11.79 -17.58 12.95
CA ASP A 273 11.24 -18.95 13.01
C ASP A 273 12.22 -19.96 12.42
N LYS A 274 13.37 -20.14 13.07
CA LYS A 274 14.42 -21.05 12.61
C LYS A 274 13.99 -22.50 12.70
N LYS A 275 13.24 -22.86 13.77
CA LYS A 275 12.75 -24.24 13.97
C LYS A 275 11.48 -24.54 13.18
N ARG A 276 10.95 -23.58 12.41
CA ARG A 276 9.67 -23.71 11.68
C ARG A 276 8.50 -24.11 12.58
N LYS A 277 8.53 -23.62 13.83
CA LYS A 277 7.54 -23.95 14.87
C LYS A 277 6.45 -22.89 14.98
N LEU A 278 6.70 -21.67 14.51
CA LEU A 278 5.65 -20.65 14.43
C LEU A 278 4.64 -21.09 13.36
N LYS A 279 3.50 -21.59 13.83
CA LYS A 279 2.33 -21.81 12.99
C LYS A 279 1.78 -20.45 12.60
N THR A 280 2.11 -20.01 11.39
CA THR A 280 1.63 -18.75 10.85
C THR A 280 0.25 -19.01 10.25
N PRO A 281 -0.79 -18.23 10.60
CA PRO A 281 -2.04 -18.20 9.85
C PRO A 281 -1.73 -18.03 8.37
N TYR A 282 -2.13 -19.01 7.57
CA TYR A 282 -1.88 -19.03 6.13
C TYR A 282 -3.20 -18.91 5.36
N SER A 283 -4.23 -19.61 5.85
CA SER A 283 -5.58 -19.56 5.30
C SER A 283 -6.60 -19.53 6.43
N VAL A 284 -7.72 -18.88 6.16
CA VAL A 284 -8.94 -18.98 6.94
C VAL A 284 -9.95 -19.71 6.06
N GLU A 285 -10.40 -20.86 6.52
CA GLU A 285 -11.52 -21.58 5.92
C GLU A 285 -12.80 -21.11 6.61
N ILE A 286 -13.77 -20.67 5.81
CA ILE A 286 -15.11 -20.31 6.28
C ILE A 286 -16.01 -21.52 6.01
N ILE A 287 -16.54 -22.10 7.07
CA ILE A 287 -17.42 -23.26 7.02
C ILE A 287 -18.81 -22.78 7.39
N LEU A 288 -19.70 -22.82 6.42
CA LEU A 288 -21.12 -22.55 6.57
C LEU A 288 -21.84 -23.81 7.06
N ASP A 289 -22.94 -23.66 7.77
CA ASP A 289 -23.86 -24.78 8.03
C ASP A 289 -24.79 -25.04 6.84
N ASN A 290 -25.06 -24.03 6.00
CA ASN A 290 -25.82 -24.16 4.74
C ASN A 290 -25.25 -23.23 3.66
N ASP A 291 -25.32 -23.65 2.40
CA ASP A 291 -24.89 -22.82 1.26
C ASP A 291 -25.95 -21.77 0.86
N THR A 292 -27.20 -21.91 1.32
CA THR A 292 -28.31 -21.01 1.02
C THR A 292 -29.25 -20.89 2.20
N TYR A 293 -29.65 -19.66 2.53
CA TYR A 293 -30.59 -19.35 3.61
C TYR A 293 -31.84 -18.69 3.03
N TYR A 294 -33.00 -19.35 3.16
CA TYR A 294 -34.29 -18.79 2.74
C TYR A 294 -34.96 -18.13 3.95
N THR A 295 -34.97 -16.80 3.95
CA THR A 295 -35.44 -16.03 5.12
C THR A 295 -36.95 -15.87 5.15
N GLN A 296 -37.65 -15.88 3.99
CA GLN A 296 -39.10 -15.65 3.90
C GLN A 296 -39.60 -14.47 4.75
N ASN A 297 -38.89 -13.34 4.72
CA ASN A 297 -39.14 -12.15 5.55
C ASN A 297 -39.09 -12.40 7.08
N LYS A 298 -38.48 -13.50 7.52
CA LYS A 298 -38.20 -13.80 8.92
C LYS A 298 -36.69 -13.74 9.18
N MET A 299 -36.33 -13.33 10.39
CA MET A 299 -34.95 -13.35 10.84
C MET A 299 -34.42 -14.79 10.82
N SER A 300 -33.30 -15.02 10.15
CA SER A 300 -32.62 -16.31 10.07
C SER A 300 -31.20 -16.18 10.64
N THR A 301 -30.72 -17.20 11.33
CA THR A 301 -29.36 -17.23 11.87
C THR A 301 -28.42 -17.91 10.89
N VAL A 302 -27.36 -17.21 10.47
CA VAL A 302 -26.24 -17.78 9.72
C VAL A 302 -25.17 -18.22 10.71
N ARG A 303 -24.79 -19.51 10.69
CA ARG A 303 -23.69 -20.00 11.55
C ARG A 303 -22.41 -20.11 10.74
N LEU A 304 -21.46 -19.24 11.07
CA LEU A 304 -20.12 -19.23 10.49
C LEU A 304 -19.14 -19.89 11.45
N ARG A 305 -18.43 -20.91 10.98
CA ARG A 305 -17.25 -21.46 11.68
C ARG A 305 -16.00 -21.11 10.90
N PHE A 306 -15.02 -20.57 11.60
CA PHE A 306 -13.75 -20.19 11.01
C PHE A 306 -12.66 -21.13 11.48
N LYS A 307 -11.92 -21.69 10.53
CA LYS A 307 -10.75 -22.53 10.82
C LYS A 307 -9.50 -21.89 10.24
N VAL A 308 -8.62 -21.44 11.11
CA VAL A 308 -7.33 -20.87 10.72
C VAL A 308 -6.30 -21.99 10.63
N THR A 309 -5.63 -22.12 9.50
CA THR A 309 -4.59 -23.14 9.28
C THR A 309 -3.29 -22.55 8.79
N ASP A 310 -2.19 -23.25 9.09
CA ASP A 310 -0.88 -22.96 8.51
C ASP A 310 -0.77 -23.48 7.06
N ALA A 311 0.38 -23.22 6.41
CA ALA A 311 0.62 -23.65 5.03
C ALA A 311 0.57 -25.17 4.81
N ASN A 312 0.59 -25.97 5.89
CA ASN A 312 0.46 -27.43 5.86
C ASN A 312 -0.93 -27.90 6.34
N LYS A 313 -1.92 -27.00 6.33
CA LYS A 313 -3.31 -27.24 6.79
C LYS A 313 -3.43 -27.61 8.28
N LYS A 314 -2.42 -27.34 9.12
CA LYS A 314 -2.51 -27.60 10.56
C LYS A 314 -3.22 -26.44 11.27
N PRO A 315 -4.13 -26.70 12.23
CA PRO A 315 -4.81 -25.64 12.98
C PRO A 315 -3.85 -24.70 13.71
N VAL A 316 -4.14 -23.40 13.62
CA VAL A 316 -3.47 -22.31 14.34
C VAL A 316 -4.48 -21.70 15.31
N PRO A 317 -4.42 -22.04 16.61
CA PRO A 317 -5.37 -21.54 17.59
C PRO A 317 -5.12 -20.07 17.95
N ASN A 318 -6.10 -19.46 18.65
CA ASN A 318 -6.01 -18.13 19.27
C ASN A 318 -5.62 -17.01 18.30
N GLN A 319 -6.25 -16.99 17.13
CA GLN A 319 -6.04 -15.94 16.13
C GLN A 319 -7.22 -14.99 16.13
N ASN A 320 -6.94 -13.69 16.01
CA ASN A 320 -7.97 -12.70 15.76
C ASN A 320 -8.49 -12.89 14.34
N ILE A 321 -9.80 -13.07 14.21
CA ILE A 321 -10.49 -13.14 12.92
C ILE A 321 -11.34 -11.90 12.80
N PHE A 322 -11.09 -11.13 11.75
CA PHE A 322 -11.91 -9.98 11.40
C PHE A 322 -12.90 -10.43 10.34
N ILE A 323 -14.18 -10.18 10.57
CA ILE A 323 -15.27 -10.58 9.69
C ILE A 323 -15.85 -9.31 9.10
N ALA A 324 -15.92 -9.26 7.77
CA ALA A 324 -16.66 -8.25 7.05
C ALA A 324 -17.71 -8.95 6.19
N ILE A 325 -18.96 -8.53 6.31
CA ILE A 325 -20.06 -9.03 5.49
C ILE A 325 -20.34 -7.93 4.46
N TYR A 326 -20.25 -8.29 3.19
CA TYR A 326 -20.69 -7.43 2.10
C TYR A 326 -22.04 -7.93 1.60
N GLU A 327 -23.05 -7.09 1.73
CA GLU A 327 -24.33 -7.30 1.08
C GLU A 327 -24.24 -6.67 -0.30
N PRO A 328 -24.10 -7.43 -1.40
CA PRO A 328 -24.18 -6.85 -2.71
C PRO A 328 -25.57 -6.23 -2.83
N VAL A 329 -25.62 -4.90 -2.92
CA VAL A 329 -26.84 -4.19 -3.29
C VAL A 329 -27.16 -4.62 -4.72
N LEU A 330 -27.89 -5.72 -4.86
CA LEU A 330 -28.54 -6.10 -6.10
C LEU A 330 -29.50 -4.95 -6.40
N ASN A 331 -29.12 -4.11 -7.37
CA ASN A 331 -29.97 -3.16 -8.10
C ASN A 331 -31.33 -2.97 -7.42
N GLN A 332 -31.41 -2.10 -6.41
CA GLN A 332 -32.68 -1.46 -6.13
C GLN A 332 -33.00 -0.67 -7.40
N ARG A 333 -33.86 -1.22 -8.26
CA ARG A 333 -34.69 -0.36 -9.10
C ARG A 333 -35.40 0.55 -8.10
N LEU A 334 -34.96 1.81 -8.05
CA LEU A 334 -35.80 2.90 -7.59
C LEU A 334 -37.09 2.78 -8.40
N ILE A 335 -38.16 2.38 -7.73
CA ILE A 335 -39.52 2.45 -8.26
C ILE A 335 -39.91 3.91 -8.27
#